data_AF-A0A165RMM4-F1
#
_entry.id   AF-A0A165RMM4-F1
#
_cell.length_a   1.000
_cell.length_b   1.000
_cell.length_c   1.000
_cell.angle_alpha   90.00
_cell.angle_beta   90.00
_cell.angle_gamma   90.00
#
_symmetry.space_group_name_H-M   'P 1'
#
loop_
_entity.id
_entity.type
_entity.pdbx_description
1 polymer ?
#
loop_
_entity_poly.entity_id
_entity_poly.type
_entity_poly.pdbx_seq_one_letter_code
_entity_poly.pdbx_strand_id
1 'polypeptide(L)'
;MQPDRPTYVRPERFVKKTETLYYFGYVHEEPRTKRTEKLVKIDTDLELMNNGLTKGEYAKFNKQQRYAMLLKKNIALEPDNPRWTSLISPIDIQLGLFEHDKYVEKLKKEILKDIHGDITENNVKQGEYLNYLLERYCIELVHSENMELASKYIKFNKKKFPYDVTFIVLEMTIFFTSLEQASLRELKKIIDFTNNTDFNIIDSESEGSEDALSAVVIKLLLLVEKFDQAKAVYKTISDPIAKELLNDEKKILES
;
A
#
# COMPACT_ATOMS: atom_id res chain seq x y z
N MET A 1 11.16 22.23 23.43
CA MET A 1 12.29 21.77 22.61
C MET A 1 12.70 20.43 23.16
N GLN A 2 12.67 19.36 22.36
CA GLN A 2 13.25 18.09 22.79
C GLN A 2 14.77 18.23 22.82
N PRO A 3 15.47 17.74 23.86
CA PRO A 3 16.93 17.72 23.85
C PRO A 3 17.43 16.84 22.71
N ASP A 4 18.46 17.31 22.00
CA ASP A 4 19.11 16.58 20.92
C ASP A 4 19.61 15.23 21.44
N ARG A 5 19.22 14.14 20.77
CA ARG A 5 19.70 12.81 21.06
C ARG A 5 20.91 12.51 20.18
N PRO A 6 22.09 12.18 20.75
CA PRO A 6 23.20 11.72 19.94
C PRO A 6 22.77 10.42 19.24
N THR A 7 22.78 10.47 17.91
CA THR A 7 22.49 9.28 17.09
C THR A 7 23.81 8.73 16.61
N TYR A 8 24.20 7.55 17.10
CA TYR A 8 25.33 6.81 16.55
C TYR A 8 24.95 6.36 15.14
N VAL A 9 25.66 6.89 14.15
CA VAL A 9 25.42 6.58 12.73
C VAL A 9 26.49 5.63 12.22
N ARG A 10 26.07 4.56 11.53
CA ARG A 10 27.01 3.73 10.78
C ARG A 10 27.68 4.58 9.69
N PRO A 11 29.01 4.48 9.49
CA PRO A 11 29.81 5.37 8.64
C PRO A 11 29.57 5.27 7.14
N GLU A 12 28.56 4.52 6.66
CA GLU A 12 28.19 4.45 5.24
C GLU A 12 27.91 5.83 4.61
N ARG A 13 27.73 6.87 5.43
CA ARG A 13 27.32 8.22 5.01
C ARG A 13 28.44 9.27 4.99
N PHE A 14 29.63 8.99 5.53
CA PHE A 14 30.69 10.01 5.67
C PHE A 14 32.06 9.50 5.21
N VAL A 15 32.23 9.43 3.90
CA VAL A 15 33.51 9.23 3.21
C VAL A 15 34.12 10.58 2.81
N LYS A 16 35.42 10.77 3.07
CA LYS A 16 36.17 11.92 2.56
C LYS A 16 36.24 11.82 1.03
N LYS A 17 35.80 12.87 0.34
CA LYS A 17 35.98 12.99 -1.11
C LYS A 17 37.47 13.09 -1.42
N THR A 18 37.95 12.24 -2.33
CA THR A 18 39.33 12.25 -2.84
C THR A 18 39.30 12.24 -4.37
N GLU A 19 40.46 12.15 -5.01
CA GLU A 19 40.52 11.99 -6.47
C GLU A 19 39.86 10.68 -6.94
N THR A 20 39.88 9.66 -6.08
CA THR A 20 39.36 8.32 -6.35
C THR A 20 37.99 8.06 -5.71
N LEU A 21 37.64 8.74 -4.62
CA LEU A 21 36.38 8.57 -3.88
C LEU A 21 35.46 9.77 -4.06
N TYR A 22 34.21 9.54 -4.43
CA TYR A 22 33.22 10.59 -4.65
C TYR A 22 31.82 10.14 -4.24
N TYR A 23 30.94 11.08 -3.96
CA TYR A 23 29.51 10.79 -3.77
C TYR A 23 28.79 10.82 -5.10
N PHE A 24 27.96 9.82 -5.34
CA PHE A 24 27.11 9.75 -6.51
C PHE A 24 25.63 9.72 -6.10
N GLY A 25 24.82 10.41 -6.90
CA GLY A 25 23.38 10.49 -6.74
C GLY A 25 22.92 11.88 -6.29
N TYR A 26 21.63 12.12 -6.42
CA TYR A 26 20.93 13.32 -5.97
C TYR A 26 19.94 13.00 -4.84
N VAL A 27 19.40 11.77 -4.84
CA VAL A 27 18.66 11.16 -3.72
C VAL A 27 19.47 9.99 -3.20
N HIS A 28 19.58 9.87 -1.88
CA HIS A 28 20.35 8.82 -1.20
C HIS A 28 21.77 8.68 -1.78
N GLU A 29 22.53 9.77 -1.73
CA GLU A 29 23.93 9.80 -2.17
C GLU A 29 24.71 8.64 -1.56
N GLU A 30 25.54 8.01 -2.38
CA GLU A 30 26.40 6.92 -1.94
C GLU A 30 27.86 7.17 -2.32
N PRO A 31 28.80 6.74 -1.47
CA PRO A 31 30.21 6.79 -1.85
C PRO A 31 30.48 5.77 -2.96
N ARG A 32 31.16 6.21 -4.01
CA ARG A 32 31.67 5.39 -5.10
C ARG A 32 33.16 5.63 -5.29
N THR A 33 33.81 4.65 -5.91
CA THR A 33 35.22 4.76 -6.31
C THR A 33 35.34 4.81 -7.83
N LYS A 34 36.36 5.52 -8.33
CA LYS A 34 36.80 5.43 -9.73
C LYS A 34 37.69 4.22 -9.99
N ARG A 35 38.13 3.53 -8.93
CA ARG A 35 38.93 2.31 -9.03
C ARG A 35 38.06 1.08 -9.23
N THR A 36 38.65 0.01 -9.74
CA THR A 36 37.98 -1.27 -9.98
C THR A 36 37.72 -2.07 -8.71
N GLU A 37 38.45 -1.80 -7.62
CA GLU A 37 38.25 -2.50 -6.36
C GLU A 37 36.98 -2.01 -5.65
N LYS A 38 36.32 -2.91 -4.92
CA LYS A 38 35.19 -2.53 -4.06
C LYS A 38 35.69 -1.68 -2.90
N LEU A 39 34.86 -0.73 -2.46
CA LEU A 39 35.12 0.04 -1.25
C LEU A 39 35.17 -0.89 -0.04
N VAL A 40 36.24 -0.79 0.74
CA VAL A 40 36.34 -1.44 2.05
C VAL A 40 35.56 -0.58 3.04
N LYS A 41 34.58 -1.19 3.70
CA LYS A 41 33.80 -0.55 4.77
C LYS A 41 34.53 -0.74 6.09
N ILE A 42 34.75 0.36 6.82
CA ILE A 42 35.34 0.36 8.16
C ILE A 42 34.28 0.88 9.10
N ASP A 43 33.94 0.10 10.13
CA ASP A 43 33.04 0.56 11.19
C ASP A 43 33.78 1.58 12.07
N THR A 44 33.11 2.69 12.39
CA THR A 44 33.67 3.80 13.17
C THR A 44 32.53 4.45 13.93
N ASP A 45 32.78 4.78 15.19
CA ASP A 45 31.84 5.51 16.04
C ASP A 45 32.02 7.02 15.82
N LEU A 46 31.06 7.63 15.13
CA LEU A 46 30.98 9.08 14.93
C LEU A 46 29.75 9.63 15.63
N GLU A 47 29.94 10.67 16.43
CA GLU A 47 28.86 11.47 17.01
C GLU A 47 28.56 12.65 16.08
N LEU A 48 27.30 12.79 15.66
CA LEU A 48 26.86 13.87 14.79
C LEU A 48 25.69 14.63 15.42
N MET A 49 25.88 15.94 15.58
CA MET A 49 24.85 16.84 16.07
C MET A 49 24.16 17.53 14.90
N ASN A 50 22.87 17.25 14.70
CA ASN A 50 22.04 17.93 13.71
C ASN A 50 21.22 19.02 14.40
N ASN A 51 21.55 20.29 14.14
CA ASN A 51 20.87 21.44 14.75
C ASN A 51 19.47 21.73 14.16
N GLY A 52 18.96 20.85 13.28
CA GLY A 52 17.64 20.96 12.67
C GLY A 52 17.50 22.11 11.67
N LEU A 53 16.27 22.28 11.18
CA LEU A 53 15.88 23.39 10.31
C LEU A 53 14.94 24.33 11.08
N THR A 54 14.97 25.62 10.76
CA THR A 54 13.99 26.58 11.28
C THR A 54 12.60 26.31 10.69
N LYS A 55 11.53 26.73 11.39
CA LYS A 55 10.14 26.60 10.90
C LYS A 55 9.92 27.26 9.53
N GLY A 56 10.60 28.39 9.29
CA GLY A 56 10.54 29.13 8.03
C GLY A 56 11.27 28.43 6.88
N GLU A 57 12.26 27.58 7.17
CA GLU A 57 12.90 26.72 6.17
C GLU A 57 12.04 25.49 5.86
N TYR A 58 11.41 24.89 6.88
CA TYR A 58 10.53 23.74 6.70
C TYR A 58 9.33 24.06 5.78
N ALA A 59 8.70 25.23 5.97
CA ALA A 59 7.54 25.67 5.19
C ALA A 59 7.84 25.93 3.70
N LYS A 60 9.12 26.12 3.32
CA LYS A 60 9.53 26.43 1.94
C LYS A 60 9.71 25.20 1.05
N PHE A 61 9.70 23.99 1.62
CA PHE A 61 10.00 22.77 0.87
C PHE A 61 8.80 21.85 0.77
N ASN A 62 8.24 21.71 -0.44
CA ASN A 62 7.48 20.52 -0.77
C ASN A 62 8.47 19.34 -0.89
N LYS A 63 8.67 18.64 0.23
CA LYS A 63 9.64 17.56 0.34
C LYS A 63 9.36 16.48 -0.72
N GLN A 64 8.11 16.07 -0.90
CA GLN A 64 7.75 15.03 -1.85
C GLN A 64 8.15 15.40 -3.29
N GLN A 65 7.72 16.58 -3.75
CA GLN A 65 8.05 17.06 -5.10
C GLN A 65 9.57 17.20 -5.32
N ARG A 66 10.29 17.73 -4.32
CA ARG A 66 11.74 17.86 -4.39
C ARG A 66 12.42 16.49 -4.51
N TYR A 67 12.01 15.51 -3.69
CA TYR A 67 12.57 14.16 -3.74
C TYR A 67 12.31 13.49 -5.10
N ALA A 68 11.08 13.59 -5.63
CA ALA A 68 10.76 13.06 -6.95
C ALA A 68 11.60 13.68 -8.07
N MET A 69 11.81 15.01 -8.05
CA MET A 69 12.67 15.68 -9.04
C MET A 69 14.13 15.21 -8.96
N LEU A 70 14.67 15.06 -7.75
CA LEU A 70 16.04 14.56 -7.56
C LEU A 70 16.15 13.09 -8.00
N LEU A 71 15.12 12.26 -7.75
CA LEU A 71 15.09 10.87 -8.18
C LEU A 71 15.04 10.76 -9.70
N LYS A 72 14.27 11.61 -10.38
CA LYS A 72 14.27 11.70 -11.86
C LYS A 72 15.67 11.98 -12.40
N LYS A 73 16.47 12.82 -11.73
CA LYS A 73 17.86 13.06 -12.15
C LYS A 73 18.73 11.81 -12.00
N ASN A 74 18.57 11.05 -10.92
CA ASN A 74 19.26 9.75 -10.76
C ASN A 74 18.88 8.78 -11.88
N ILE A 75 17.58 8.66 -12.18
CA ILE A 75 17.08 7.80 -13.26
C ILE A 75 17.61 8.25 -14.62
N ALA A 76 17.71 9.55 -14.87
CA ALA A 76 18.28 10.06 -16.12
C ALA A 76 19.78 9.72 -16.27
N LEU A 77 20.53 9.70 -15.17
CA LEU A 77 21.95 9.32 -15.19
C LEU A 77 22.18 7.81 -15.29
N GLU A 78 21.35 7.02 -14.62
CA GLU A 78 21.44 5.56 -14.60
C GLU A 78 20.07 4.94 -14.90
N PRO A 79 19.63 4.97 -16.17
CA PRO A 79 18.28 4.59 -16.55
C PRO A 79 17.97 3.11 -16.34
N ASP A 80 18.97 2.24 -16.27
CA ASP A 80 18.78 0.80 -16.06
C ASP A 80 19.17 0.33 -14.64
N ASN A 81 19.35 1.27 -13.69
CA ASN A 81 19.65 0.92 -12.30
C ASN A 81 18.34 0.66 -11.51
N PRO A 82 18.08 -0.61 -11.10
CA PRO A 82 16.82 -1.01 -10.45
C PRO A 82 16.59 -0.34 -9.10
N ARG A 83 17.65 0.15 -8.45
CA ARG A 83 17.54 0.91 -7.20
C ARG A 83 16.68 2.15 -7.38
N TRP A 84 16.84 2.88 -8.48
CA TRP A 84 16.16 4.16 -8.63
C TRP A 84 14.67 3.97 -8.89
N THR A 85 14.30 2.91 -9.59
CA THR A 85 12.89 2.54 -9.80
C THR A 85 12.24 2.08 -8.50
N SER A 86 12.93 1.29 -7.67
CA SER A 86 12.36 0.80 -6.40
C SER A 86 12.05 1.92 -5.38
N LEU A 87 12.74 3.05 -5.51
CA LEU A 87 12.52 4.25 -4.69
C LEU A 87 11.33 5.11 -5.12
N ILE A 88 10.72 4.85 -6.29
CA ILE A 88 9.50 5.55 -6.70
C ILE A 88 8.36 5.08 -5.78
N SER A 89 7.74 6.01 -5.05
CA SER A 89 6.67 5.67 -4.12
C SER A 89 5.30 5.71 -4.81
N PRO A 90 4.28 4.99 -4.31
CA PRO A 90 2.93 5.05 -4.88
C PRO A 90 2.34 6.46 -4.83
N ILE A 91 2.71 7.26 -3.82
CA ILE A 91 2.32 8.67 -3.71
C ILE A 91 2.88 9.49 -4.87
N ASP A 92 4.09 9.20 -5.35
CA ASP A 92 4.66 9.90 -6.51
C ASP A 92 3.85 9.65 -7.79
N ILE A 93 3.28 8.45 -7.92
CA ILE A 93 2.39 8.08 -9.03
C ILE A 93 1.05 8.80 -8.89
N GLN A 94 0.43 8.74 -7.70
CA GLN A 94 -0.85 9.40 -7.41
C GLN A 94 -0.80 10.92 -7.62
N LEU A 95 0.32 11.55 -7.29
CA LEU A 95 0.54 12.98 -7.50
C LEU A 95 0.92 13.34 -8.95
N GLY A 96 0.99 12.37 -9.87
CA GLY A 96 1.39 12.58 -11.27
C GLY A 96 2.84 13.00 -11.43
N LEU A 97 3.69 12.76 -10.41
CA LEU A 97 5.12 13.07 -10.49
C LEU A 97 5.84 12.06 -11.39
N PHE A 98 5.34 10.84 -11.52
CA PHE A 98 5.75 9.89 -12.55
C PHE A 98 4.51 9.40 -13.31
N GLU A 99 4.66 9.16 -14.60
CA GLU A 99 3.60 8.58 -15.42
C GLU A 99 3.44 7.10 -15.08
N HIS A 100 2.23 6.69 -14.66
CA HIS A 100 1.94 5.33 -14.20
C HIS A 100 2.36 4.27 -15.23
N ASP A 101 1.93 4.40 -16.49
CA ASP A 101 2.18 3.35 -17.51
C ASP A 101 3.67 3.18 -17.80
N LYS A 102 4.43 4.29 -17.88
CA LYS A 102 5.89 4.25 -18.05
C LYS A 102 6.57 3.62 -16.84
N TYR A 103 6.07 3.87 -15.63
CA TYR A 103 6.60 3.27 -14.42
C TYR A 103 6.35 1.76 -14.39
N VAL A 104 5.14 1.32 -14.74
CA VAL A 104 4.78 -0.10 -14.83
C VAL A 104 5.62 -0.82 -15.89
N GLU A 105 5.83 -0.22 -17.06
CA GLU A 105 6.71 -0.76 -18.11
C GLU A 105 8.15 -0.89 -17.61
N LYS A 106 8.65 0.15 -16.91
CA LYS A 106 9.99 0.16 -16.33
C LYS A 106 10.17 -0.91 -15.26
N LEU A 107 9.19 -1.10 -14.37
CA LEU A 107 9.18 -2.20 -13.40
C LEU A 107 9.29 -3.55 -14.12
N LYS A 108 8.46 -3.81 -15.13
CA LYS A 108 8.53 -5.06 -15.91
C LYS A 108 9.91 -5.26 -16.56
N LYS A 109 10.48 -4.21 -17.17
CA LYS A 109 11.82 -4.26 -17.77
C LYS A 109 12.89 -4.65 -16.75
N GLU A 110 12.79 -4.17 -15.50
CA GLU A 110 13.79 -4.43 -14.46
C GLU A 110 13.57 -5.75 -13.71
N ILE A 111 12.32 -6.20 -13.60
CA ILE A 111 11.95 -7.46 -12.96
C ILE A 111 12.21 -8.64 -13.91
N LEU A 112 11.91 -8.51 -15.21
CA LEU A 112 11.82 -9.64 -16.13
C LEU A 112 12.98 -9.71 -17.14
N LYS A 113 13.34 -10.94 -17.51
CA LYS A 113 14.24 -11.26 -18.62
C LYS A 113 13.50 -11.09 -19.95
N ASP A 114 12.30 -11.65 -20.05
CA ASP A 114 11.33 -11.41 -21.12
C ASP A 114 10.16 -10.58 -20.56
N ILE A 115 10.03 -9.34 -21.04
CA ILE A 115 9.06 -8.36 -20.57
C ILE A 115 7.60 -8.72 -20.89
N HIS A 116 7.38 -9.61 -21.87
CA HIS A 116 6.05 -10.08 -22.25
C HIS A 116 5.68 -11.38 -21.53
N GLY A 117 6.65 -12.01 -20.89
CA GLY A 117 6.46 -13.22 -20.10
C GLY A 117 5.87 -12.96 -18.72
N ASP A 118 5.47 -14.06 -18.09
CA ASP A 118 4.88 -14.09 -16.75
C ASP A 118 5.96 -13.96 -15.66
N ILE A 119 5.59 -13.52 -14.45
CA ILE A 119 6.51 -13.54 -13.30
C ILE A 119 6.66 -14.98 -12.81
N THR A 120 7.83 -15.56 -13.08
CA THR A 120 8.20 -16.94 -12.72
C THR A 120 9.68 -17.00 -12.31
N GLU A 121 10.10 -18.04 -11.60
CA GLU A 121 11.52 -18.20 -11.19
C GLU A 121 12.49 -18.12 -12.38
N ASN A 122 12.07 -18.63 -13.55
CA ASN A 122 12.92 -18.64 -14.74
C ASN A 122 12.97 -17.28 -15.44
N ASN A 123 11.90 -16.48 -15.33
CA ASN A 123 11.77 -15.21 -16.05
C ASN A 123 12.16 -13.97 -15.21
N VAL A 124 12.35 -14.10 -13.89
CA VAL A 124 12.80 -12.97 -13.06
C VAL A 124 14.32 -12.76 -13.09
N LYS A 125 14.75 -11.51 -13.11
CA LYS A 125 16.14 -11.07 -12.94
C LYS A 125 16.49 -11.10 -11.45
N GLN A 126 17.56 -11.81 -11.09
CA GLN A 126 18.02 -11.83 -9.69
C GLN A 126 18.82 -10.56 -9.38
N GLY A 127 18.64 -10.01 -8.18
CA GLY A 127 19.36 -8.82 -7.73
C GLY A 127 18.91 -8.34 -6.36
N GLU A 128 19.72 -7.47 -5.76
CA GLU A 128 19.50 -6.89 -4.41
C GLU A 128 18.14 -6.18 -4.30
N TYR A 129 17.67 -5.56 -5.39
CA TYR A 129 16.45 -4.77 -5.41
C TYR A 129 15.21 -5.53 -5.88
N LEU A 130 15.33 -6.83 -6.21
CA LEU A 130 14.23 -7.61 -6.80
C LEU A 130 12.98 -7.62 -5.89
N ASN A 131 13.16 -7.78 -4.58
CA ASN A 131 12.03 -7.79 -3.64
C ASN A 131 11.24 -6.48 -3.73
N TYR A 132 11.91 -5.34 -3.55
CA TYR A 132 11.28 -4.02 -3.62
C TYR A 132 10.59 -3.77 -4.96
N LEU A 133 11.19 -4.18 -6.09
CA LEU A 133 10.55 -4.02 -7.40
C LEU A 133 9.25 -4.85 -7.51
N LEU A 134 9.26 -6.08 -7.00
CA LEU A 134 8.08 -6.96 -7.00
C LEU A 134 6.99 -6.43 -6.08
N GLU A 135 7.33 -5.90 -4.90
CA GLU A 135 6.39 -5.19 -4.02
C GLU A 135 5.73 -4.02 -4.75
N ARG A 136 6.53 -3.15 -5.37
CA ARG A 136 6.03 -2.00 -6.14
C ARG A 136 5.07 -2.44 -7.24
N TYR A 137 5.44 -3.47 -7.99
CA TYR A 137 4.59 -3.96 -9.06
C TYR A 137 3.26 -4.55 -8.54
N CYS A 138 3.28 -5.29 -7.43
CA CYS A 138 2.05 -5.78 -6.79
C CYS A 138 1.17 -4.63 -6.28
N ILE A 139 1.75 -3.55 -5.74
CA ILE A 139 0.99 -2.35 -5.34
C ILE A 139 0.29 -1.71 -6.53
N GLU A 140 0.98 -1.53 -7.66
CA GLU A 140 0.37 -0.93 -8.86
C GLU A 140 -0.75 -1.82 -9.42
N LEU A 141 -0.63 -3.15 -9.34
CA LEU A 141 -1.71 -4.07 -9.73
C LEU A 141 -2.94 -3.94 -8.83
N VAL A 142 -2.76 -3.80 -7.51
CA VAL A 142 -3.86 -3.58 -6.57
C VAL A 142 -4.53 -2.22 -6.83
N HIS A 143 -3.76 -1.16 -7.04
CA HIS A 143 -4.29 0.17 -7.38
C HIS A 143 -5.03 0.20 -8.72
N SER A 144 -4.58 -0.59 -9.69
CA SER A 144 -5.23 -0.73 -11.00
C SER A 144 -6.39 -1.75 -10.98
N GLU A 145 -6.82 -2.19 -9.80
CA GLU A 145 -7.89 -3.19 -9.58
C GLU A 145 -7.68 -4.53 -10.30
N ASN A 146 -6.45 -4.87 -10.68
CA ASN A 146 -6.10 -6.15 -11.29
C ASN A 146 -5.84 -7.22 -10.21
N MET A 147 -6.90 -7.53 -9.45
CA MET A 147 -6.82 -8.36 -8.24
C MET A 147 -6.39 -9.80 -8.52
N GLU A 148 -6.77 -10.35 -9.67
CA GLU A 148 -6.37 -11.71 -10.07
C GLU A 148 -4.86 -11.81 -10.25
N LEU A 149 -4.29 -10.88 -11.03
CA LEU A 149 -2.86 -10.86 -11.30
C LEU A 149 -2.06 -10.47 -10.06
N ALA A 150 -2.56 -9.52 -9.27
CA ALA A 150 -1.98 -9.15 -7.97
C ALA A 150 -1.89 -10.37 -7.06
N SER A 151 -2.99 -11.12 -6.87
CA SER A 151 -3.05 -12.31 -6.03
C SER A 151 -2.07 -13.40 -6.49
N LYS A 152 -2.00 -13.64 -7.80
CA LYS A 152 -1.06 -14.59 -8.39
C LYS A 152 0.38 -14.25 -8.05
N TYR A 153 0.78 -12.99 -8.23
CA TYR A 153 2.16 -12.57 -8.00
C TYR A 153 2.51 -12.40 -6.53
N ILE A 154 1.57 -11.96 -5.69
CA ILE A 154 1.74 -11.97 -4.23
C ILE A 154 2.02 -13.40 -3.75
N LYS A 155 1.27 -14.40 -4.23
CA LYS A 155 1.51 -15.82 -3.89
C LYS A 155 2.88 -16.31 -4.33
N PHE A 156 3.35 -15.92 -5.53
CA PHE A 156 4.70 -16.21 -5.98
C PHE A 156 5.76 -15.55 -5.07
N ASN A 157 5.59 -14.27 -4.78
CA ASN A 157 6.53 -13.47 -4.00
C ASN A 157 6.63 -13.92 -2.56
N LYS A 158 5.52 -14.31 -1.90
CA LYS A 158 5.54 -14.89 -0.56
C LYS A 158 6.35 -16.19 -0.46
N LYS A 159 6.42 -16.98 -1.54
CA LYS A 159 7.28 -18.17 -1.57
C LYS A 159 8.76 -17.78 -1.67
N LYS A 160 9.06 -16.75 -2.44
CA LYS A 160 10.43 -16.27 -2.70
C LYS A 160 10.99 -15.43 -1.55
N PHE A 161 10.15 -14.62 -0.90
CA PHE A 161 10.46 -13.71 0.20
C PHE A 161 9.48 -13.93 1.37
N PRO A 162 9.58 -15.07 2.08
CA PRO A 162 8.57 -15.49 3.06
C PRO A 162 8.47 -14.62 4.31
N TYR A 163 9.48 -13.80 4.58
CA TYR A 163 9.51 -12.89 5.74
C TYR A 163 9.13 -11.46 5.40
N ASP A 164 8.76 -11.19 4.15
CA ASP A 164 8.34 -9.86 3.76
C ASP A 164 6.87 -9.61 4.15
N VAL A 165 6.67 -8.71 5.10
CA VAL A 165 5.36 -8.38 5.64
C VAL A 165 4.50 -7.63 4.61
N THR A 166 5.11 -6.94 3.64
CA THR A 166 4.39 -6.18 2.62
C THR A 166 3.48 -7.08 1.81
N PHE A 167 3.93 -8.28 1.43
CA PHE A 167 3.10 -9.21 0.68
C PHE A 167 1.93 -9.78 1.50
N ILE A 168 2.09 -9.91 2.82
CA ILE A 168 0.99 -10.30 3.72
C ILE A 168 -0.03 -9.17 3.80
N VAL A 169 0.44 -7.92 3.96
CA VAL A 169 -0.44 -6.74 3.96
C VAL A 169 -1.24 -6.67 2.66
N LEU A 170 -0.59 -6.83 1.50
CA LEU A 170 -1.28 -6.79 0.20
C LEU A 170 -2.29 -7.93 0.02
N GLU A 171 -1.97 -9.15 0.48
CA GLU A 171 -2.91 -10.27 0.47
C GLU A 171 -4.15 -9.97 1.32
N MET A 172 -3.97 -9.39 2.51
CA MET A 172 -5.08 -8.99 3.39
C MET A 172 -5.88 -7.84 2.80
N THR A 173 -5.23 -6.86 2.15
CA THR A 173 -5.94 -5.78 1.43
C THR A 173 -6.87 -6.36 0.38
N ILE A 174 -6.39 -7.28 -0.47
CA ILE A 174 -7.22 -7.92 -1.50
C ILE A 174 -8.38 -8.70 -0.85
N PHE A 175 -8.12 -9.44 0.23
CA PHE A 175 -9.14 -10.16 0.97
C PHE A 175 -10.24 -9.22 1.51
N PHE A 176 -9.87 -8.13 2.17
CA PHE A 176 -10.84 -7.16 2.69
C PHE A 176 -11.65 -6.50 1.56
N THR A 177 -11.01 -6.11 0.45
CA THR A 177 -11.74 -5.59 -0.72
C THR A 177 -12.73 -6.62 -1.27
N SER A 178 -12.38 -7.90 -1.31
CA SER A 178 -13.29 -8.96 -1.76
C SER A 178 -14.50 -9.14 -0.84
N LEU A 179 -14.29 -9.00 0.48
CA LEU A 179 -15.37 -9.04 1.47
C LEU A 179 -16.30 -7.84 1.30
N GLU A 180 -15.74 -6.65 1.18
CA GLU A 180 -16.50 -5.42 0.94
C GLU A 180 -17.37 -5.55 -0.31
N GLN A 181 -16.79 -5.99 -1.43
CA GLN A 181 -17.54 -6.21 -2.67
C GLN A 181 -18.62 -7.28 -2.52
N ALA A 182 -18.36 -8.36 -1.80
CA ALA A 182 -19.36 -9.39 -1.53
C ALA A 182 -20.52 -8.83 -0.70
N SER A 183 -20.22 -8.09 0.37
CA SER A 183 -21.22 -7.44 1.21
C SER A 183 -22.07 -6.44 0.44
N LEU A 184 -21.45 -5.62 -0.44
CA LEU A 184 -22.19 -4.69 -1.30
C LEU A 184 -23.11 -5.42 -2.31
N ARG A 185 -22.68 -6.56 -2.85
CA ARG A 185 -23.52 -7.38 -3.74
C ARG A 185 -24.75 -7.93 -3.00
N GLU A 186 -24.58 -8.43 -1.79
CA GLU A 186 -25.71 -8.92 -0.99
C GLU A 186 -26.65 -7.78 -0.56
N LEU A 187 -26.10 -6.62 -0.16
CA LEU A 187 -26.91 -5.42 0.11
C LEU A 187 -27.76 -5.03 -1.10
N LYS A 188 -27.16 -5.06 -2.31
CA LYS A 188 -27.89 -4.75 -3.54
C LYS A 188 -29.04 -5.73 -3.77
N LYS A 189 -28.84 -7.03 -3.58
CA LYS A 189 -29.92 -8.02 -3.71
C LYS A 189 -31.06 -7.75 -2.74
N ILE A 190 -30.75 -7.37 -1.50
CA ILE A 190 -31.76 -7.03 -0.49
C ILE A 190 -32.54 -5.78 -0.95
N ILE A 191 -31.86 -4.73 -1.39
CA ILE A 191 -32.49 -3.51 -1.90
C ILE A 191 -33.39 -3.83 -3.11
N ASP A 192 -32.89 -4.64 -4.04
CA ASP A 192 -33.65 -5.06 -5.22
C ASP A 192 -34.90 -5.88 -4.81
N PHE A 193 -34.79 -6.77 -3.82
CA PHE A 193 -35.94 -7.51 -3.28
C PHE A 193 -36.97 -6.56 -2.64
N THR A 194 -36.52 -5.63 -1.79
CA THR A 194 -37.39 -4.65 -1.11
C THR A 194 -38.11 -3.73 -2.10
N ASN A 195 -37.43 -3.27 -3.15
CA ASN A 195 -38.03 -2.38 -4.14
C ASN A 195 -39.07 -3.06 -5.04
N ASN A 196 -38.97 -4.38 -5.20
CA ASN A 196 -39.83 -5.16 -6.11
C ASN A 196 -40.90 -6.00 -5.38
N THR A 197 -40.97 -5.90 -4.04
CA THR A 197 -41.93 -6.65 -3.23
C THR A 197 -42.96 -5.69 -2.63
N ASP A 198 -44.24 -6.00 -2.83
CA ASP A 198 -45.31 -5.34 -2.07
C ASP A 198 -45.41 -6.03 -0.71
N PHE A 199 -44.90 -5.35 0.31
CA PHE A 199 -44.85 -5.87 1.68
C PHE A 199 -46.23 -6.10 2.31
N ASN A 200 -47.29 -5.51 1.76
CA ASN A 200 -48.65 -5.79 2.24
C ASN A 200 -49.13 -7.22 1.90
N ILE A 201 -48.37 -7.95 1.08
CA ILE A 201 -48.67 -9.32 0.65
C ILE A 201 -47.93 -10.36 1.51
N ILE A 202 -46.87 -9.96 2.23
CA ILE A 202 -46.07 -10.88 3.05
C ILE A 202 -46.84 -11.24 4.32
N ASP A 203 -47.05 -12.53 4.56
CA ASP A 203 -47.61 -13.02 5.81
C ASP A 203 -46.51 -13.11 6.88
N SER A 204 -46.52 -12.15 7.81
CA SER A 204 -45.51 -12.05 8.88
C SER A 204 -45.38 -13.31 9.75
N GLU A 205 -46.42 -14.14 9.86
CA GLU A 205 -46.37 -15.36 10.69
C GLU A 205 -45.68 -16.53 9.99
N SER A 206 -45.77 -16.62 8.65
CA SER A 206 -45.27 -17.75 7.87
C SER A 206 -44.04 -17.43 7.01
N GLU A 207 -43.87 -16.15 6.64
CA GLU A 207 -42.86 -15.69 5.68
C GLU A 207 -41.83 -14.73 6.32
N GLY A 208 -42.04 -14.33 7.57
CA GLY A 208 -41.12 -13.52 8.38
C GLY A 208 -41.38 -12.00 8.32
N SER A 209 -40.59 -11.23 9.08
CA SER A 209 -40.74 -9.78 9.22
C SER A 209 -39.66 -8.99 8.46
N GLU A 210 -40.02 -7.78 8.00
CA GLU A 210 -39.06 -6.80 7.44
C GLU A 210 -37.96 -6.42 8.43
N ASP A 211 -38.23 -6.53 9.72
CA ASP A 211 -37.26 -6.21 10.77
C ASP A 211 -36.10 -7.23 10.80
N ALA A 212 -36.35 -8.50 10.47
CA ALA A 212 -35.28 -9.50 10.32
C ALA A 212 -34.35 -9.16 9.13
N LEU A 213 -34.90 -8.65 8.04
CA LEU A 213 -34.14 -8.16 6.89
C LEU A 213 -33.30 -6.94 7.27
N SER A 214 -33.86 -6.03 8.07
CA SER A 214 -33.17 -4.86 8.60
C SER A 214 -31.95 -5.23 9.45
N ALA A 215 -32.04 -6.30 10.26
CA ALA A 215 -30.90 -6.81 11.01
C ALA A 215 -29.75 -7.29 10.09
N VAL A 216 -30.06 -7.99 9.00
CA VAL A 216 -29.07 -8.41 8.00
C VAL A 216 -28.44 -7.21 7.30
N VAL A 217 -29.25 -6.22 6.90
CA VAL A 217 -28.76 -4.96 6.31
C VAL A 217 -27.78 -4.26 7.24
N ILE A 218 -28.07 -4.17 8.54
CA ILE A 218 -27.18 -3.58 9.53
C ILE A 218 -25.84 -4.31 9.57
N LYS A 219 -25.81 -5.64 9.66
CA LYS A 219 -24.55 -6.40 9.68
C LYS A 219 -23.72 -6.17 8.42
N LEU A 220 -24.36 -6.15 7.25
CA LEU A 220 -23.67 -5.87 5.99
C LEU A 220 -23.13 -4.44 5.94
N LEU A 221 -23.90 -3.44 6.40
CA LEU A 221 -23.45 -2.04 6.49
C LEU A 221 -22.27 -1.88 7.44
N LEU A 222 -22.24 -2.60 8.56
CA LEU A 222 -21.10 -2.60 9.47
C LEU A 222 -19.85 -3.21 8.82
N LEU A 223 -19.99 -4.29 8.04
CA LEU A 223 -18.88 -4.90 7.30
C LEU A 223 -18.28 -3.98 6.23
N VAL A 224 -19.07 -3.08 5.65
CA VAL A 224 -18.62 -2.06 4.68
C VAL A 224 -18.37 -0.69 5.31
N GLU A 225 -18.20 -0.65 6.63
CA GLU A 225 -17.88 0.54 7.44
C GLU A 225 -18.87 1.72 7.30
N LYS A 226 -20.14 1.44 6.96
CA LYS A 226 -21.22 2.43 6.88
C LYS A 226 -21.94 2.56 8.23
N PHE A 227 -21.20 2.91 9.28
CA PHE A 227 -21.69 2.95 10.66
C PHE A 227 -22.91 3.86 10.86
N ASP A 228 -22.91 5.06 10.30
CA ASP A 228 -24.03 6.01 10.48
C ASP A 228 -25.32 5.49 9.84
N GLN A 229 -25.22 4.83 8.68
CA GLN A 229 -26.37 4.21 8.02
C GLN A 229 -26.87 3.01 8.83
N ALA A 230 -25.96 2.17 9.34
CA ALA A 230 -26.31 1.05 10.21
C ALA A 230 -27.06 1.52 11.48
N LYS A 231 -26.60 2.60 12.12
CA LYS A 231 -27.26 3.23 13.27
C LYS A 231 -28.63 3.79 12.93
N ALA A 232 -28.79 4.38 11.75
CA ALA A 232 -30.07 4.91 11.30
C ALA A 232 -31.11 3.79 11.13
N VAL A 233 -30.73 2.69 10.49
CA VAL A 233 -31.60 1.51 10.32
C VAL A 233 -31.90 0.84 11.66
N TYR A 234 -30.93 0.76 12.57
CA TYR A 234 -31.16 0.16 13.90
C TYR A 234 -32.29 0.84 14.69
N LYS A 235 -32.43 2.17 14.55
CA LYS A 235 -33.47 2.95 15.23
C LYS A 235 -34.88 2.67 14.72
N THR A 236 -35.04 2.11 13.51
CA THR A 236 -36.34 1.80 12.94
C THR A 236 -36.85 0.41 13.32
N ILE A 237 -35.97 -0.48 13.80
CA ILE A 237 -36.33 -1.84 14.19
C ILE A 237 -37.23 -1.83 15.43
N SER A 238 -38.40 -2.44 15.29
CA SER A 238 -39.38 -2.58 16.38
C SER A 238 -39.40 -4.00 16.98
N ASP A 239 -39.08 -5.01 16.17
CA ASP A 239 -39.07 -6.43 16.51
C ASP A 239 -37.93 -6.78 17.49
N PRO A 240 -38.26 -7.32 18.69
CA PRO A 240 -37.27 -7.78 19.66
C PRO A 240 -36.34 -8.90 19.13
N ILE A 241 -36.84 -9.80 18.27
CA ILE A 241 -36.06 -10.92 17.73
C ILE A 241 -34.99 -10.36 16.78
N ALA A 242 -35.35 -9.40 15.93
CA ALA A 242 -34.39 -8.73 15.06
C ALA A 242 -33.31 -7.98 15.85
N LYS A 243 -33.65 -7.39 17.00
CA LYS A 243 -32.67 -6.77 17.91
C LYS A 243 -31.77 -7.80 18.57
N GLU A 244 -32.27 -8.98 18.89
CA GLU A 244 -31.48 -10.07 19.48
C GLU A 244 -30.36 -10.54 18.52
N LEU A 245 -30.63 -10.56 17.21
CA LEU A 245 -29.65 -10.87 16.17
C LEU A 245 -28.47 -9.88 16.12
N LEU A 246 -28.61 -8.69 16.74
CA LEU A 246 -27.64 -7.59 16.75
C LEU A 246 -26.97 -7.38 18.11
N ASN A 247 -27.11 -8.34 19.04
CA ASN A 247 -26.59 -8.20 20.39
C ASN A 247 -25.07 -7.99 20.46
N ASP A 248 -24.31 -8.63 19.57
CA ASP A 248 -22.85 -8.50 19.52
C ASP A 248 -22.42 -7.11 19.03
N GLU A 249 -23.23 -6.50 18.16
CA GLU A 249 -22.98 -5.19 17.54
C GLU A 249 -23.57 -4.01 18.36
N LYS A 250 -24.33 -4.30 19.41
CA LYS A 250 -25.09 -3.31 20.19
C LYS A 250 -24.26 -2.13 20.68
N LYS A 251 -23.03 -2.37 21.16
CA LYS A 251 -22.11 -1.31 21.62
C LYS A 251 -21.79 -0.30 20.52
N ILE A 252 -21.67 -0.76 19.28
CA ILE A 252 -21.39 0.10 18.13
C ILE A 252 -22.67 0.86 17.76
N LEU A 253 -23.81 0.17 17.73
CA LEU A 253 -25.09 0.71 17.27
C LEU A 253 -25.72 1.73 18.24
N GLU A 254 -25.45 1.61 19.54
CA GLU A 254 -25.98 2.50 20.60
C GLU A 254 -25.01 3.61 21.02
N SER A 255 -23.76 3.59 20.52
CA SER A 255 -22.78 4.68 20.71
C SER A 255 -23.13 5.94 19.92
#